data_AF-A0A0R2CNF0-F1
#
_entry.id   AF-A0A0R2CNF0-F1
#
_cell.length_a   1.000
_cell.length_b   1.000
_cell.length_c   1.000
_cell.angle_alpha   90.00
_cell.angle_beta   90.00
_cell.angle_gamma   90.00
#
_symmetry.space_group_name_H-M   'P 1'
#
loop_
_entity.id
_entity.type
_entity.pdbx_description
1 polymer ?
#
loop_
_entity_poly.entity_id
_entity_poly.type
_entity_poly.pdbx_seq_one_letter_code
_entity_poly.pdbx_strand_id
1 'polypeptide(L)'
;MGFPNGTLLKWIDNANSQKLKKVANYFNVSTDYLLGNENSEKSTANLDDLETIMMFGGKPVPEEDKETVLQILRSLRDARNNK
;
A
#
# COMPACT_ATOMS: atom_id res chain seq x y z
N MET A 1 -21.06 14.11 -0.87
CA MET A 1 -21.47 12.71 -1.15
C MET A 1 -21.75 12.04 0.19
N GLY A 2 -23.03 11.88 0.56
CA GLY A 2 -23.42 11.24 1.82
C GLY A 2 -23.73 9.77 1.58
N PHE A 3 -22.78 8.88 1.85
CA PHE A 3 -23.08 7.46 1.93
C PHE A 3 -23.61 7.16 3.35
N PRO A 4 -24.80 6.57 3.50
CA PRO A 4 -25.35 6.27 4.83
C PRO A 4 -24.46 5.26 5.55
N ASN A 5 -24.29 5.46 6.86
CA ASN A 5 -23.50 4.61 7.75
C ASN A 5 -23.95 3.14 7.61
N GLY A 6 -23.01 2.26 7.26
CA GLY A 6 -23.27 0.84 6.95
C GLY A 6 -23.23 0.50 5.45
N THR A 7 -23.11 1.49 4.57
CA THR A 7 -22.89 1.26 3.14
C THR A 7 -21.51 0.64 2.90
N LEU A 8 -20.48 1.04 3.63
CA LEU A 8 -19.12 0.50 3.50
C LEU A 8 -19.06 -1.02 3.75
N LEU A 9 -19.77 -1.52 4.76
CA LEU A 9 -19.87 -2.97 5.06
C LEU A 9 -20.52 -3.75 3.90
N LYS A 10 -21.51 -3.16 3.22
CA LYS A 10 -22.16 -3.80 2.07
C LYS A 10 -21.29 -3.81 0.81
N TRP A 11 -20.25 -2.99 0.73
CA TRP A 11 -19.36 -2.98 -0.45
C TRP A 11 -18.36 -4.12 -0.40
N ILE A 12 -18.00 -4.58 0.81
CA ILE A 12 -17.15 -5.75 1.01
C ILE A 12 -17.84 -7.01 0.45
N ASP A 13 -19.16 -7.12 0.64
CA ASP A 13 -19.95 -8.26 0.16
C ASP A 13 -20.61 -8.06 -1.22
N ASN A 14 -21.03 -6.84 -1.59
CA ASN A 14 -21.84 -6.56 -2.79
C ASN A 14 -21.66 -5.10 -3.29
N ALA A 15 -20.45 -4.74 -3.70
CA ALA A 15 -20.21 -3.44 -4.33
C ALA A 15 -21.00 -3.32 -5.65
N ASN A 16 -22.01 -2.44 -5.68
CA ASN A 16 -22.70 -2.08 -6.92
C ASN A 16 -21.70 -1.41 -7.88
N SER A 17 -21.54 -1.97 -9.09
CA SER A 17 -20.59 -1.53 -10.12
C SER A 17 -20.64 -0.03 -10.44
N GLN A 18 -21.82 0.59 -10.38
CA GLN A 18 -21.97 2.03 -10.60
C GLN A 18 -21.36 2.88 -9.49
N LYS A 19 -21.43 2.42 -8.23
CA LYS A 19 -20.86 3.14 -7.09
C LYS A 19 -19.34 3.00 -7.06
N LEU A 20 -18.84 1.82 -7.37
CA LEU A 20 -17.40 1.56 -7.50
C LEU A 20 -16.78 2.47 -8.57
N LYS A 21 -17.42 2.61 -9.74
CA LYS A 21 -16.97 3.50 -10.81
C LYS A 21 -16.93 4.98 -10.40
N LYS A 22 -17.89 5.44 -9.57
CA LYS A 22 -17.89 6.82 -9.06
C LYS A 22 -16.72 7.08 -8.11
N VAL A 23 -16.38 6.12 -7.26
CA VAL A 23 -15.22 6.22 -6.35
C VAL A 23 -13.92 6.18 -7.13
N ALA A 24 -13.80 5.26 -8.09
CA ALA A 24 -12.65 5.15 -8.98
C ALA A 24 -12.37 6.48 -9.71
N ASN A 25 -13.40 7.06 -10.31
CA ASN A 25 -13.30 8.37 -10.98
C ASN A 25 -12.92 9.52 -10.04
N TYR A 26 -13.38 9.50 -8.79
CA TYR A 26 -13.07 10.55 -7.80
C TYR A 26 -11.59 10.55 -7.42
N PHE A 27 -11.01 9.37 -7.20
CA PHE A 27 -9.59 9.21 -6.90
C PHE A 27 -8.71 9.13 -8.16
N ASN A 28 -9.31 9.22 -9.34
CA ASN A 28 -8.66 9.04 -10.64
C ASN A 28 -7.89 7.71 -10.77
N VAL A 29 -8.44 6.64 -10.19
CA VAL A 29 -7.93 5.26 -10.28
C VAL A 29 -8.91 4.38 -11.05
N SER A 30 -8.50 3.17 -11.41
CA SER A 30 -9.38 2.17 -12.03
C SER A 30 -10.30 1.50 -11.01
N THR A 31 -11.41 0.92 -11.47
CA THR A 31 -12.23 0.04 -10.62
C THR A 31 -11.48 -1.22 -10.20
N ASP A 32 -10.57 -1.68 -11.06
CA ASP A 32 -9.75 -2.87 -10.84
C ASP A 32 -8.73 -2.64 -9.70
N TYR A 33 -8.15 -1.43 -9.63
CA TYR A 33 -7.29 -0.96 -8.54
C TYR A 33 -7.99 -1.05 -7.18
N LEU A 34 -9.25 -0.60 -7.12
CA LEU A 34 -10.06 -0.65 -5.90
C LEU A 34 -10.41 -2.08 -5.48
N LEU A 35 -10.48 -3.00 -6.44
CA LEU A 35 -10.78 -4.41 -6.20
C LEU A 35 -9.53 -5.24 -5.94
N GLY A 36 -8.33 -4.68 -6.12
CA GLY A 36 -7.07 -5.41 -5.99
C GLY A 36 -6.87 -6.48 -7.07
N ASN A 37 -7.61 -6.40 -8.18
CA ASN A 37 -7.46 -7.27 -9.35
C ASN A 37 -6.30 -6.85 -10.24
N GLU A 38 -5.83 -5.60 -10.08
CA GLU A 38 -4.64 -5.15 -10.78
C GLU A 38 -3.48 -5.99 -10.25
N ASN A 39 -2.81 -6.68 -11.16
CA ASN A 39 -1.46 -7.19 -10.96
C ASN A 39 -0.52 -5.98 -10.85
N SER A 40 -0.75 -5.17 -9.81
CA SER A 40 0.30 -4.45 -9.15
C SER A 40 1.25 -5.57 -8.75
N GLU A 41 2.30 -5.75 -9.57
CA GLU A 41 3.55 -6.29 -9.06
C GLU A 41 3.65 -5.69 -7.67
N LYS A 42 3.50 -6.51 -6.62
CA LYS A 42 3.57 -6.04 -5.25
C LYS A 42 4.79 -5.17 -5.26
N SER A 43 4.63 -3.85 -5.23
CA SER A 43 5.78 -2.96 -5.31
C SER A 43 6.49 -3.28 -4.03
N THR A 44 7.44 -4.20 -4.11
CA THR A 44 8.31 -4.54 -3.03
C THR A 44 8.97 -3.23 -2.80
N ALA A 45 8.52 -2.49 -1.76
CA ALA A 45 9.03 -1.18 -1.42
C ALA A 45 10.53 -1.27 -1.61
N ASN A 46 11.01 -0.66 -2.70
CA ASN A 46 12.38 -0.89 -3.07
C ASN A 46 13.12 -0.14 -1.99
N LEU A 47 13.89 -0.84 -1.18
CA LEU A 47 14.65 -0.21 -0.11
C LEU A 47 15.62 0.83 -0.66
N ASP A 48 15.90 0.76 -1.97
CA ASP A 48 16.70 1.70 -2.73
C ASP A 48 15.91 2.92 -3.22
N ASP A 49 14.56 2.90 -3.19
CA ASP A 49 13.73 4.08 -3.39
C ASP A 49 13.76 4.92 -2.10
N LEU A 50 14.45 6.07 -2.19
CA LEU A 50 14.69 7.05 -1.13
C LEU A 50 13.41 7.56 -0.44
N GLU A 51 12.25 7.33 -1.05
CA GLU A 51 10.93 7.75 -0.55
C GLU A 51 10.24 6.69 0.34
N THR A 52 10.89 5.56 0.63
CA THR A 52 10.31 4.54 1.52
C THR A 52 10.07 5.11 2.92
N ILE A 53 8.79 5.26 3.28
CA ILE A 53 8.37 5.71 4.62
C ILE A 53 8.73 4.63 5.65
N MET A 54 9.79 4.88 6.43
CA MET A 54 10.20 4.02 7.54
C MET A 54 9.60 4.52 8.84
N MET A 55 8.80 3.67 9.49
CA MET A 55 8.23 3.93 10.80
C MET A 55 8.67 2.87 11.80
N PHE A 56 9.10 3.29 12.98
CA PHE A 56 9.39 2.42 14.11
C PHE A 56 8.53 2.83 15.30
N GLY A 57 7.71 1.90 15.81
CA GLY A 57 6.76 2.20 16.89
C GLY A 57 5.73 3.28 16.54
N GLY A 58 5.38 3.43 15.26
CA GLY A 58 4.43 4.44 14.77
C GLY A 58 5.00 5.86 14.61
N LYS A 59 6.32 6.03 14.77
CA LYS A 59 7.02 7.31 14.53
C LYS A 59 7.95 7.19 13.33
N PRO A 60 8.17 8.27 12.57
CA PRO A 60 9.15 8.25 11.48
C PRO A 60 10.55 7.99 12.04
N VAL A 61 11.31 7.15 11.34
CA VAL A 61 12.71 6.87 11.68
C VAL A 61 13.56 8.12 11.38
N PRO A 62 14.43 8.57 12.32
CA PRO A 62 15.36 9.68 12.11
C PRO A 62 16.27 9.43 10.91
N GLU A 63 16.68 10.48 10.20
CA GLU A 63 17.49 10.33 8.99
C GLU A 63 18.85 9.67 9.22
N GLU A 64 19.47 9.95 10.37
CA GLU A 64 20.72 9.32 10.82
C GLU A 64 20.58 7.80 11.04
N ASP A 65 19.39 7.34 11.43
CA ASP A 65 19.11 5.93 11.70
C ASP A 65 18.67 5.17 10.43
N LYS A 66 18.21 5.88 9.39
CA LYS A 66 17.71 5.27 8.15
C LYS A 66 18.76 4.39 7.50
N GLU A 67 20.01 4.84 7.43
CA GLU A 67 21.09 4.07 6.79
C GLU A 67 21.36 2.75 7.51
N THR A 68 21.39 2.78 8.84
CA THR A 68 21.58 1.59 9.67
C THR A 68 20.44 0.60 9.46
N VAL A 69 19.20 1.07 9.47
CA VAL A 69 18.00 0.24 9.22
C VAL A 69 18.04 -0.35 7.80
N LEU A 70 18.38 0.44 6.79
CA LEU A 70 18.54 -0.03 5.41
C LEU A 70 19.58 -1.14 5.31
N GLN A 71 20.74 -0.98 5.96
CA GLN A 71 21.82 -1.96 5.90
C GLN A 71 21.39 -3.31 6.50
N ILE A 72 20.70 -3.28 7.64
CA ILE A 72 20.15 -4.49 8.27
C ILE A 72 19.13 -5.15 7.34
N LEU A 73 18.21 -4.38 6.77
CA LEU A 73 17.17 -4.91 5.87
C LEU A 73 17.76 -5.51 4.59
N ARG A 74 18.78 -4.89 4.01
CA ARG A 74 19.53 -5.44 2.86
C ARG A 74 20.18 -6.77 3.21
N SER A 75 20.93 -6.82 4.31
CA SER A 75 21.61 -8.05 4.76
C SER A 75 20.63 -9.20 5.01
N LEU A 76 19.46 -8.94 5.59
CA LEU A 76 18.39 -9.93 5.77
C LEU A 76 17.81 -10.41 4.43
N ARG A 77 17.63 -9.51 3.46
CA ARG A 77 17.12 -9.86 2.12
C ARG A 77 18.11 -10.75 1.37
N ASP A 78 19.40 -10.41 1.41
CA ASP A 78 20.45 -11.18 0.75
C ASP A 78 20.58 -12.59 1.36
N ALA A 79 20.51 -12.70 2.69
CA ALA A 79 20.53 -14.00 3.37
C ALA A 79 19.33 -14.89 3.00
N ARG A 80 18.16 -14.30 2.71
CA ARG A 80 16.97 -15.03 2.27
C ARG A 80 17.05 -15.45 0.80
N ASN A 81 17.65 -14.64 -0.05
CA ASN A 81 17.76 -14.91 -1.49
C ASN A 81 18.96 -15.82 -1.86
N ASN A 82 19.93 -15.99 -0.97
CA ASN A 82 21.09 -16.89 -1.15
C ASN A 82 20.83 -18.30 -0.58
N LYS A 83 19.59 -18.77 -0.64
CA LYS A 83 19.16 -20.10 -0.17
C LYS A 83 18.17 -20.69 -1.16
#